data_AF-A0A423G3J8-F1
#
_entry.id   AF-A0A423G3J8-F1
#
_cell.length_a   1.000
_cell.length_b   1.000
_cell.length_c   1.000
_cell.angle_alpha   90.00
_cell.angle_beta   90.00
_cell.angle_gamma   90.00
#
_symmetry.space_group_name_H-M   'P 1'
#
loop_
_entity.id
_entity.type
_entity.pdbx_description
1 polymer ?
#
loop_
_entity_poly.entity_id
_entity_poly.type
_entity_poly.pdbx_seq_one_letter_code
_entity_poly.pdbx_strand_id
1 'polypeptide(L)'
;MTPFALVYTLHLLAALVWVGGMFFAWMILRPAAMTALEGPARLTLWVEVFQRFFIWVWVAVLLLPISGVGLIHLRFAGFETAPRYVQVMMGLYVVMTALFIRIQALQLPPLRNAVAAQDWPTGAAALGKIRRLVGINLLIGLLVVAIGAARPMF
;
A
#
# COMPACT_ATOMS: atom_id res chain seq x y z
N MET A 1 -10.70 -26.91 3.72
CA MET A 1 -9.77 -26.17 2.82
C MET A 1 -8.36 -26.66 3.07
N THR A 2 -7.52 -26.82 2.05
CA THR A 2 -6.11 -27.19 2.27
C THR A 2 -5.36 -26.04 2.97
N PRO A 3 -4.28 -26.30 3.75
CA PRO A 3 -3.47 -25.24 4.34
C PRO A 3 -2.99 -24.22 3.30
N PHE A 4 -2.60 -24.70 2.11
CA PHE A 4 -2.24 -23.86 0.99
C PHE A 4 -3.36 -22.89 0.57
N ALA A 5 -4.59 -23.39 0.38
CA ALA A 5 -5.71 -22.56 -0.06
C ALA A 5 -6.04 -21.46 0.95
N LEU A 6 -5.97 -21.77 2.25
CA LEU A 6 -6.17 -20.78 3.31
C LEU A 6 -5.10 -19.69 3.27
N VAL A 7 -3.81 -20.07 3.29
CA VAL A 7 -2.70 -19.11 3.27
C VAL A 7 -2.71 -18.26 2.00
N TYR A 8 -3.00 -18.87 0.85
CA TYR A 8 -3.12 -18.15 -0.42
C TYR A 8 -4.26 -17.14 -0.41
N THR A 9 -5.42 -17.51 0.14
CA THR A 9 -6.56 -16.60 0.27
C THR A 9 -6.21 -15.40 1.15
N LEU A 10 -5.58 -15.63 2.31
CA LEU A 10 -5.14 -14.56 3.20
C LEU A 10 -4.10 -13.64 2.54
N HIS A 11 -3.15 -14.22 1.80
CA HIS A 11 -2.15 -13.46 1.04
C HIS A 11 -2.81 -12.54 0.00
N LEU A 12 -3.75 -13.07 -0.78
CA LEU A 12 -4.49 -12.30 -1.77
C LEU A 12 -5.34 -11.20 -1.14
N LEU A 13 -6.02 -11.47 -0.03
CA LEU A 13 -6.83 -10.47 0.67
C LEU A 13 -5.95 -9.34 1.23
N ALA A 14 -4.77 -9.65 1.77
CA ALA A 14 -3.82 -8.64 2.21
C ALA A 14 -3.34 -7.74 1.06
N ALA A 15 -3.01 -8.33 -0.10
CA ALA A 15 -2.65 -7.58 -1.30
C ALA A 15 -3.82 -6.72 -1.80
N LEU A 16 -5.03 -7.27 -1.82
CA LEU A 16 -6.25 -6.58 -2.25
C LEU A 16 -6.56 -5.36 -1.36
N VAL A 17 -6.51 -5.52 -0.04
CA VAL A 17 -6.78 -4.43 0.91
C VAL A 17 -5.78 -3.29 0.71
N TRP A 18 -4.49 -3.60 0.58
CA TRP A 18 -3.48 -2.57 0.42
C TRP A 18 -3.53 -1.91 -0.96
N VAL A 19 -3.42 -2.67 -2.04
CA VAL A 19 -3.38 -2.13 -3.41
C VAL A 19 -4.74 -1.53 -3.81
N GLY A 20 -5.83 -2.22 -3.48
CA GLY A 20 -7.19 -1.72 -3.71
C GLY A 20 -7.51 -0.48 -2.90
N GLY A 21 -7.06 -0.39 -1.65
CA GLY A 21 -7.21 0.83 -0.84
C GLY A 21 -6.44 2.02 -1.42
N MET A 22 -5.22 1.81 -1.92
CA MET A 22 -4.48 2.85 -2.63
C MET A 22 -5.16 3.26 -3.93
N PHE A 23 -5.69 2.30 -4.70
CA PHE A 23 -6.45 2.57 -5.91
C PHE A 23 -7.69 3.43 -5.62
N PHE A 24 -8.48 3.03 -4.62
CA PHE A 24 -9.65 3.78 -4.19
C PHE A 24 -9.28 5.20 -3.75
N ALA A 25 -8.26 5.34 -2.91
CA ALA A 25 -7.78 6.64 -2.44
C ALA A 25 -7.39 7.56 -3.62
N TRP A 26 -6.69 7.02 -4.63
CA TRP A 26 -6.18 7.80 -5.75
C TRP A 26 -7.25 8.14 -6.79
N MET A 27 -8.00 7.14 -7.24
CA MET A 27 -8.88 7.23 -8.39
C MET A 27 -10.27 7.72 -8.03
N ILE A 28 -10.73 7.46 -6.80
CA ILE A 28 -12.12 7.68 -6.40
C ILE A 28 -12.20 8.78 -5.35
N LEU A 29 -11.58 8.55 -4.19
CA LEU A 29 -11.68 9.47 -3.06
C LEU A 29 -11.10 10.85 -3.37
N ARG A 30 -9.94 10.90 -4.04
CA ARG A 30 -9.31 12.18 -4.37
C ARG A 30 -10.19 13.06 -5.26
N PRO A 31 -10.64 12.62 -6.45
CA PRO A 31 -11.54 13.44 -7.26
C PRO A 31 -12.81 13.84 -6.52
N ALA A 32 -13.44 12.90 -5.80
CA ALA A 32 -14.63 13.18 -5.02
C ALA A 32 -14.40 14.28 -3.96
N ALA A 33 -13.28 14.21 -3.22
CA ALA A 33 -12.93 15.20 -2.21
C ALA A 33 -12.53 16.57 -2.80
N MET A 34 -12.07 16.61 -4.06
CA MET A 34 -11.81 17.88 -4.76
C MET A 34 -13.11 18.59 -5.17
N THR A 35 -14.15 17.83 -5.49
CA THR A 35 -15.46 18.37 -5.92
C THR A 35 -16.36 18.69 -4.72
N ALA A 36 -16.36 17.83 -3.71
CA ALA A 36 -17.33 17.91 -2.60
C ALA A 36 -16.87 18.78 -1.42
N LEU A 37 -15.57 19.08 -1.29
CA LEU A 37 -15.01 19.76 -0.12
C LEU A 37 -14.13 20.95 -0.48
N GLU A 38 -14.20 21.98 0.35
CA GLU A 38 -13.27 23.12 0.33
C GLU A 38 -11.86 22.73 0.82
N GLY A 39 -10.88 23.60 0.58
CA GLY A 39 -9.46 23.35 0.84
C GLY A 39 -9.14 22.81 2.25
N PRO A 40 -9.56 23.50 3.34
CA PRO A 40 -9.32 23.07 4.70
C PRO A 40 -9.98 21.73 5.05
N ALA A 41 -11.28 21.58 4.74
CA ALA A 41 -12.04 20.36 5.02
C ALA A 41 -11.45 19.13 4.33
N ARG A 42 -10.93 19.31 3.11
CA ARG A 42 -10.22 18.26 2.35
C ARG A 42 -8.95 17.79 3.07
N LEU A 43 -8.16 18.70 3.64
CA LEU A 43 -6.93 18.33 4.37
C LEU A 43 -7.25 17.55 5.64
N THR A 44 -8.26 17.98 6.40
CA THR A 44 -8.73 17.27 7.59
C THR A 44 -9.24 15.86 7.26
N LEU A 45 -10.01 15.71 6.18
CA LEU A 45 -10.45 14.39 5.70
C LEU A 45 -9.26 13.46 5.42
N TRP A 46 -8.22 13.96 4.73
CA TRP A 46 -7.05 13.14 4.40
C TRP A 46 -6.27 12.69 5.62
N VAL A 47 -6.16 13.54 6.66
CA VAL A 47 -5.54 13.15 7.93
C VAL A 47 -6.28 11.95 8.54
N GLU A 48 -7.61 12.03 8.63
CA GLU A 48 -8.44 10.94 9.19
C GLU A 48 -8.38 9.65 8.36
N VAL A 49 -8.40 9.79 7.03
CA VAL A 49 -8.31 8.65 6.11
C VAL A 49 -6.96 7.95 6.25
N PHE A 50 -5.85 8.70 6.27
CA PHE A 50 -4.52 8.09 6.39
C PHE A 50 -4.32 7.38 7.73
N GLN A 51 -4.80 7.96 8.83
CA GLN A 51 -4.70 7.33 10.15
C GLN A 51 -5.38 5.95 10.17
N ARG A 52 -6.60 5.86 9.65
CA ARG A 52 -7.36 4.61 9.63
C ARG A 52 -6.82 3.62 8.61
N PHE A 53 -6.47 4.08 7.41
CA PHE A 53 -5.96 3.21 6.36
C PHE A 53 -4.58 2.63 6.70
N PHE A 54 -3.69 3.39 7.34
CA PHE A 54 -2.34 2.93 7.64
C PHE A 54 -2.30 1.79 8.66
N ILE A 55 -3.32 1.66 9.52
CA ILE A 55 -3.48 0.48 10.40
C ILE A 55 -3.64 -0.78 9.53
N TRP A 56 -4.51 -0.73 8.53
CA TRP A 56 -4.73 -1.84 7.59
C TRP A 56 -3.50 -2.10 6.71
N VAL A 57 -2.77 -1.05 6.33
CA VAL A 57 -1.50 -1.23 5.60
C VAL A 57 -0.46 -1.93 6.47
N TRP A 58 -0.35 -1.61 7.76
CA TRP A 58 0.54 -2.34 8.67
C TRP A 58 0.16 -3.83 8.79
N VAL A 59 -1.13 -4.13 8.87
CA VAL A 59 -1.62 -5.51 8.85
C VAL A 59 -1.19 -6.21 7.55
N ALA A 60 -1.32 -5.55 6.39
CA ALA A 60 -0.87 -6.11 5.11
C ALA A 60 0.66 -6.29 5.04
N VAL A 61 1.44 -5.33 5.56
CA VAL A 61 2.91 -5.38 5.65
C VAL A 61 3.38 -6.56 6.52
N LEU A 62 2.61 -7.00 7.50
CA LEU A 62 2.96 -8.20 8.26
C LEU A 62 2.45 -9.48 7.59
N LEU A 63 1.19 -9.48 7.13
CA LEU A 63 0.56 -10.66 6.56
C LEU A 63 1.22 -11.12 5.25
N LEU A 64 1.58 -10.19 4.35
CA LEU A 64 2.16 -10.54 3.06
C LEU A 64 3.47 -11.34 3.13
N PRO A 65 4.50 -10.93 3.91
CA PRO A 65 5.72 -11.72 4.02
C PRO A 65 5.47 -13.04 4.76
N ILE A 66 4.69 -13.04 5.86
CA ILE A 66 4.39 -14.28 6.61
C ILE A 66 3.72 -15.32 5.71
N SER A 67 2.66 -14.90 5.00
CA SER A 67 1.93 -15.78 4.09
C SER A 67 2.74 -16.11 2.83
N GLY A 68 3.54 -15.18 2.30
CA GLY A 68 4.39 -15.40 1.14
C GLY A 68 5.46 -16.45 1.40
N VAL A 69 6.16 -16.37 2.53
CA VAL A 69 7.15 -17.38 2.97
C VAL A 69 6.45 -18.73 3.20
N GLY A 70 5.28 -18.73 3.84
CA GLY A 70 4.47 -19.95 4.00
C GLY A 70 4.13 -20.62 2.66
N LEU A 71 3.73 -19.85 1.64
CA LEU A 71 3.43 -20.37 0.31
C LEU A 71 4.67 -20.93 -0.41
N ILE A 72 5.83 -20.30 -0.21
CA ILE A 72 7.10 -20.78 -0.77
C ILE A 72 7.42 -22.18 -0.20
N HIS A 73 7.33 -22.35 1.12
CA HIS A 73 7.59 -23.65 1.75
C HIS A 73 6.56 -24.72 1.36
N LEU A 74 5.28 -24.36 1.29
CA LEU A 74 4.20 -25.30 0.96
C LEU A 74 4.22 -25.76 -0.50
N ARG A 75 4.70 -24.93 -1.43
CA ARG A 75 4.60 -25.20 -2.88
C ARG A 75 5.93 -25.51 -3.56
N PHE A 76 7.02 -24.86 -3.14
CA PHE A 76 8.31 -24.96 -3.83
C PHE A 76 9.35 -25.74 -3.04
N ALA A 77 9.10 -26.08 -1.76
CA ALA A 77 10.08 -26.72 -0.86
C ALA A 77 11.32 -25.86 -0.56
N GLY A 78 11.28 -24.56 -0.82
CA GLY A 78 12.37 -23.63 -0.49
C GLY A 78 12.39 -22.36 -1.36
N PHE A 79 13.23 -21.39 -0.98
CA PHE A 79 13.44 -20.17 -1.77
C PHE A 79 14.24 -20.42 -3.05
N GLU A 80 15.14 -21.42 -3.06
CA GLU A 80 16.02 -21.75 -4.18
C GLU A 80 15.26 -22.31 -5.39
N THR A 81 14.16 -23.00 -5.11
CA THR A 81 13.26 -23.63 -6.09
C THR A 81 12.09 -22.73 -6.46
N ALA A 82 11.93 -21.58 -5.81
CA ALA A 82 10.88 -20.63 -6.12
C ALA A 82 11.16 -19.96 -7.48
N PRO A 83 10.16 -19.82 -8.36
CA PRO A 83 10.32 -19.14 -9.64
C PRO A 83 10.84 -17.69 -9.46
N ARG A 84 11.62 -17.19 -10.43
CA ARG A 84 12.22 -15.85 -10.37
C ARG A 84 11.19 -14.73 -10.21
N TYR A 85 9.98 -14.87 -10.76
CA TYR A 85 8.93 -13.88 -10.57
C TYR A 85 8.54 -13.69 -9.09
N VAL A 86 8.69 -14.72 -8.24
CA VAL A 86 8.45 -14.63 -6.79
C VAL A 86 9.52 -13.74 -6.14
N GLN A 87 10.79 -13.87 -6.56
CA GLN A 87 11.87 -13.01 -6.09
C GLN A 87 11.64 -11.55 -6.51
N VAL A 88 11.15 -11.32 -7.73
CA VAL A 88 10.74 -9.99 -8.20
C VAL A 88 9.61 -9.43 -7.32
N MET A 89 8.58 -10.23 -7.02
CA MET A 89 7.49 -9.82 -6.13
C MET A 89 8.00 -9.43 -4.74
N MET A 90 8.95 -10.19 -4.17
CA MET A 90 9.58 -9.86 -2.89
C MET A 90 10.37 -8.54 -2.95
N GLY A 91 11.16 -8.33 -4.01
CA GLY A 91 11.92 -7.10 -4.19
C GLY A 91 11.01 -5.87 -4.32
N LEU A 92 9.96 -5.97 -5.14
CA LEU A 92 8.96 -4.90 -5.27
C LEU A 92 8.22 -4.65 -3.96
N TYR A 93 7.87 -5.69 -3.21
CA TYR A 93 7.25 -5.56 -1.89
C TYR A 93 8.13 -4.78 -0.90
N VAL A 94 9.45 -5.03 -0.89
CA VAL A 94 10.39 -4.27 -0.05
C VAL A 94 10.39 -2.79 -0.43
N VAL A 95 10.39 -2.48 -1.73
CA VAL A 95 10.29 -1.10 -2.22
C VAL A 95 8.98 -0.45 -1.77
N MET A 96 7.85 -1.14 -1.92
CA MET A 96 6.54 -0.64 -1.49
C MET A 96 6.50 -0.34 0.01
N THR A 97 7.08 -1.24 0.82
CA THR A 97 7.16 -1.08 2.28
C THR A 97 8.04 0.10 2.66
N ALA A 98 9.19 0.27 1.99
CA ALA A 98 10.06 1.43 2.22
C ALA A 98 9.36 2.76 1.88
N LEU A 99 8.59 2.81 0.78
CA LEU A 99 7.78 3.97 0.43
C LEU A 99 6.71 4.25 1.49
N PHE A 100 6.03 3.22 1.97
CA PHE A 100 5.03 3.35 3.03
C PHE A 100 5.63 3.88 4.34
N ILE A 101 6.75 3.30 4.80
CA ILE A 101 7.47 3.77 6.00
C ILE A 101 7.88 5.22 5.83
N ARG A 102 8.42 5.60 4.66
CA ARG A 102 8.78 6.99 4.35
C ARG A 102 7.58 7.93 4.44
N ILE A 103 6.42 7.53 3.90
CA ILE A 103 5.18 8.32 3.98
C ILE A 103 4.76 8.50 5.44
N GLN A 104 4.69 7.40 6.19
CA GLN A 104 4.21 7.42 7.57
C GLN A 104 5.16 8.18 8.51
N ALA A 105 6.47 7.94 8.43
CA ALA A 105 7.43 8.52 9.34
C ALA A 105 7.79 9.97 9.00
N LEU A 106 7.91 10.30 7.71
CA LEU A 106 8.48 11.60 7.30
C LEU A 106 7.46 12.58 6.71
N GLN A 107 6.32 12.11 6.19
CA GLN A 107 5.37 12.98 5.47
C GLN A 107 4.05 13.18 6.23
N LEU A 108 3.61 12.18 7.00
CA LEU A 108 2.38 12.28 7.79
C LEU A 108 2.48 13.27 8.97
N PRO A 109 3.59 13.33 9.76
CA PRO A 109 3.67 14.28 10.88
C PRO A 109 3.58 15.76 10.44
N PRO A 110 4.30 16.21 9.38
CA PRO A 110 4.14 17.58 8.88
C PRO A 110 2.71 17.91 8.45
N LEU A 111 2.01 16.98 7.79
CA LEU A 111 0.61 17.19 7.41
C LEU A 111 -0.29 17.37 8.64
N ARG A 112 -0.14 16.50 9.66
CA ARG A 112 -0.93 16.57 10.90
C ARG A 112 -0.68 17.88 11.65
N ASN A 113 0.59 18.27 11.78
CA ASN A 113 0.97 19.50 12.47
C ASN A 113 0.43 20.73 11.75
N ALA A 114 0.53 20.77 10.42
CA ALA A 114 0.01 21.87 9.61
C ALA A 114 -1.52 22.00 9.72
N VAL A 115 -2.25 20.87 9.68
CA VAL A 115 -3.71 20.88 9.87
C VAL A 115 -4.10 21.33 11.28
N ALA A 116 -3.38 20.87 12.31
CA ALA A 116 -3.63 21.29 13.69
C ALA A 116 -3.35 22.79 13.92
N ALA A 117 -2.32 23.32 13.26
CA ALA A 117 -1.97 24.74 13.29
C ALA A 117 -2.77 25.59 12.30
N GLN A 118 -3.71 25.00 11.54
CA GLN A 118 -4.46 25.67 10.47
C GLN A 118 -3.58 26.32 9.38
N ASP A 119 -2.35 25.82 9.20
CA ASP A 119 -1.43 26.22 8.13
C ASP A 119 -1.76 25.42 6.85
N TRP A 120 -2.79 25.90 6.14
CA TRP A 120 -3.29 25.26 4.92
C TRP A 120 -2.27 25.20 3.77
N PRO A 121 -1.46 26.25 3.50
CA PRO A 121 -0.40 26.19 2.49
C PRO A 121 0.60 25.06 2.74
N THR A 122 1.12 24.95 3.96
CA THR A 122 2.06 23.88 4.33
C THR A 122 1.40 22.50 4.27
N GLY A 123 0.16 22.40 4.75
CA GLY A 123 -0.63 21.17 4.69
C GLY A 123 -0.87 20.68 3.25
N ALA A 124 -1.20 21.58 2.33
CA ALA A 124 -1.36 21.26 0.92
C ALA A 124 -0.05 20.77 0.27
N ALA A 125 1.08 21.41 0.59
CA ALA A 125 2.39 20.99 0.10
C ALA A 125 2.76 19.58 0.63
N ALA A 126 2.53 19.31 1.92
CA ALA A 126 2.76 18.00 2.52
C ALA A 126 1.88 16.91 1.89
N LEU A 127 0.58 17.17 1.72
CA LEU A 127 -0.33 16.24 1.04
C LEU A 127 0.11 15.96 -0.41
N GLY A 128 0.62 16.98 -1.11
CA GLY A 128 1.19 16.82 -2.45
C GLY A 128 2.35 15.81 -2.51
N LYS A 129 3.25 15.82 -1.52
CA LYS A 129 4.36 14.87 -1.41
C LYS A 129 3.87 13.46 -1.10
N ILE A 130 2.98 13.31 -0.11
CA ILE A 130 2.35 12.02 0.22
C ILE A 130 1.71 11.42 -1.02
N ARG A 131 0.93 12.24 -1.73
CA ARG A 131 0.25 11.85 -2.96
C ARG A 131 1.26 11.30 -3.97
N ARG A 132 2.31 12.03 -4.33
CA ARG A 132 3.31 11.52 -5.29
C ARG A 132 3.86 10.13 -4.90
N LEU A 133 4.17 9.92 -3.62
CA LEU A 133 4.67 8.63 -3.14
C LEU A 133 3.60 7.52 -3.19
N VAL A 134 2.34 7.82 -2.80
CA VAL A 134 1.23 6.86 -2.90
C VAL A 134 0.97 6.46 -4.36
N GLY A 135 1.03 7.40 -5.30
CA GLY A 135 0.87 7.11 -6.73
C GLY A 135 1.94 6.18 -7.27
N ILE A 136 3.22 6.41 -6.92
CA ILE A 136 4.32 5.50 -7.28
C ILE A 136 4.10 4.12 -6.64
N ASN A 137 3.73 4.09 -5.36
CA ASN A 137 3.49 2.86 -4.64
C ASN A 137 2.32 2.05 -5.24
N LEU A 138 1.26 2.73 -5.68
CA LEU A 138 0.13 2.11 -6.37
C LEU A 138 0.56 1.45 -7.69
N LEU A 139 1.36 2.14 -8.51
CA LEU A 139 1.86 1.56 -9.77
C LEU A 139 2.68 0.29 -9.53
N ILE A 140 3.55 0.32 -8.52
CA ILE A 140 4.33 -0.86 -8.12
C ILE A 140 3.39 -1.97 -7.62
N GLY A 141 2.40 -1.65 -6.78
CA GLY A 141 1.42 -2.61 -6.29
C GLY A 141 0.61 -3.28 -7.39
N LEU A 142 0.15 -2.51 -8.39
CA LEU A 142 -0.53 -3.05 -9.56
C LEU A 142 0.39 -3.97 -10.38
N LEU A 143 1.66 -3.60 -10.54
CA LEU A 143 2.66 -4.46 -11.19
C LEU A 143 2.88 -5.77 -10.42
N VAL A 144 2.97 -5.73 -9.10
CA VAL A 144 3.10 -6.94 -8.26
C VAL A 144 1.90 -7.86 -8.44
N VAL A 145 0.69 -7.31 -8.43
CA VAL A 145 -0.55 -8.09 -8.64
C VAL A 145 -0.56 -8.70 -10.05
N ALA A 146 -0.17 -7.93 -11.08
CA ALA A 146 -0.08 -8.43 -12.45
C ALA A 146 0.93 -9.57 -12.60
N ILE A 147 2.12 -9.46 -11.99
CA ILE A 147 3.14 -10.52 -11.98
C ILE A 147 2.59 -11.77 -11.28
N GLY A 148 1.97 -11.62 -10.12
CA GLY A 148 1.40 -12.73 -9.36
C GLY A 148 0.26 -13.45 -10.11
N ALA A 149 -0.53 -12.71 -10.89
CA ALA A 149 -1.59 -13.26 -11.73
C ALA A 149 -1.05 -13.94 -12.99
N ALA A 150 -0.12 -13.31 -13.70
CA ALA A 150 0.42 -13.79 -14.97
C ALA A 150 1.41 -14.96 -14.79
N ARG A 151 2.10 -15.05 -13.65
CA ARG A 151 3.10 -16.09 -13.34
C ARG A 151 4.09 -16.33 -14.49
N PRO A 152 4.82 -15.29 -14.91
CA PRO A 152 5.66 -15.39 -16.10
C PRO A 152 6.79 -16.42 -15.89
N MET A 153 7.21 -17.07 -16.98
CA MET A 153 8.14 -18.21 -16.95
C MET A 153 9.64 -17.84 -17.06
N PHE A 154 10.00 -16.56 -16.99
CA PHE A 154 11.39 -16.07 -17.15
C PHE A 154 12.23 -16.11 -15.87
#